data_AF-A0A8K0CMJ8-F1
#
_entry.id   AF-A0A8K0CMJ8-F1
#
_cell.length_a   1.000
_cell.length_b   1.000
_cell.length_c   1.000
_cell.angle_alpha   90.00
_cell.angle_beta   90.00
_cell.angle_gamma   90.00
#
_symmetry.space_group_name_H-M   'P 1'
#
loop_
_entity.id
_entity.type
_entity.pdbx_description
1 polymer ?
#
loop_
_entity_poly.entity_id
_entity_poly.type
_entity_poly.pdbx_seq_one_letter_code
_entity_poly.pdbx_strand_id
1 'polypeptide(L)' 'MKFVLISVAFIYFLNPIEGIRILGIFPAPSYSHFILGHTLMKELASRGHEVTVISPFPQKTPIKNYKDVDLSKTFKDYE' A
#
# COMPACT_ATOMS: atom_id res chain seq x y z
N MET A 1 -10.49 13.66 40.88
CA MET A 1 -11.34 13.06 39.83
C MET A 1 -11.07 13.63 38.43
N LYS A 2 -11.08 14.96 38.20
CA LYS A 2 -10.81 15.54 36.86
C LYS A 2 -9.46 15.13 36.25
N PHE A 3 -8.36 15.17 37.02
CA PHE A 3 -7.04 14.74 36.52
C PHE A 3 -6.98 13.26 36.14
N VAL A 4 -7.69 12.40 36.87
CA VAL A 4 -7.79 10.97 36.57
C VAL A 4 -8.57 10.73 35.27
N LEU A 5 -9.64 11.51 35.05
CA LEU A 5 -10.41 11.44 33.79
C LEU A 5 -9.56 11.91 32.60
N ILE A 6 -8.77 12.98 32.76
CA ILE A 6 -7.87 13.48 31.70
C ILE A 6 -6.77 12.47 31.39
N SER A 7 -6.16 11.83 32.40
CA SER A 7 -5.13 10.83 32.19
C SER A 7 -5.66 9.58 31.49
N VAL A 8 -6.87 9.13 31.84
CA VAL A 8 -7.53 7.99 31.16
C VAL A 8 -7.81 8.33 29.70
N ALA A 9 -8.33 9.53 29.41
CA ALA A 9 -8.57 9.96 28.03
C ALA A 9 -7.26 10.02 27.20
N PHE A 10 -6.18 10.55 27.77
CA PHE A 10 -4.88 10.63 27.09
C PHE A 10 -4.33 9.25 26.71
N ILE A 11 -4.45 8.26 27.59
CA ILE A 11 -4.02 6.88 27.32
C ILE A 11 -4.80 6.26 26.15
N TYR A 12 -6.10 6.54 26.02
CA TYR A 12 -6.91 6.07 24.89
C TYR A 12 -6.43 6.64 23.55
N PHE A 13 -5.97 7.90 23.52
CA PHE A 13 -5.42 8.54 22.32
C PHE A 13 -4.00 8.05 21.95
N LEU A 14 -3.27 7.45 22.88
CA LEU A 14 -1.93 6.92 22.63
C LEU A 14 -1.91 5.53 21.98
N ASN A 15 -3.07 4.89 21.80
CA ASN A 15 -3.10 3.61 21.12
C ASN A 15 -2.62 3.79 19.66
N PRO A 16 -1.54 3.11 19.24
CA PRO A 16 -1.11 3.16 17.85
C PRO A 16 -2.23 2.58 16.98
N ILE A 17 -2.78 3.41 16.10
CA ILE A 17 -3.74 2.96 15.09
C ILE A 17 -2.96 2.12 14.09
N GLU A 18 -3.16 0.81 14.10
CA GLU A 18 -2.58 -0.08 13.11
C GLU A 18 -3.35 0.10 11.79
N GLY A 19 -2.70 0.73 10.80
CA GLY A 19 -3.28 0.98 9.50
C GLY A 19 -3.56 -0.34 8.75
N ILE A 20 -4.68 -0.39 8.02
CA ILE A 20 -5.00 -1.57 7.20
C ILE A 20 -3.92 -1.76 6.12
N ARG A 21 -3.46 -3.01 5.95
CA ARG A 21 -2.48 -3.38 4.91
C ARG A 21 -3.22 -3.92 3.70
N ILE A 22 -3.01 -3.29 2.54
CA ILE A 22 -3.75 -3.57 1.30
C ILE A 22 -2.86 -4.36 0.34
N LEU A 23 -3.39 -5.45 -0.21
CA LEU A 23 -2.72 -6.27 -1.22
C LEU A 23 -3.42 -6.12 -2.56
N GLY A 24 -2.69 -5.65 -3.57
CA GLY A 24 -3.14 -5.58 -4.96
C GLY A 24 -2.43 -6.64 -5.81
N ILE A 25 -3.20 -7.46 -6.54
CA ILE A 25 -2.66 -8.54 -7.40
C ILE A 25 -3.07 -8.26 -8.84
N PHE A 26 -2.09 -7.98 -9.70
CA PHE A 26 -2.27 -7.63 -11.10
C PHE A 26 -1.29 -8.45 -11.97
N PRO A 27 -1.58 -9.74 -12.21
CA PRO A 27 -0.63 -10.67 -12.81
C PRO A 27 -0.56 -10.55 -14.34
N ALA A 28 -1.54 -9.90 -14.98
CA ALA A 28 -1.57 -9.78 -16.43
C ALA A 28 -0.40 -8.92 -16.94
N PRO A 29 0.38 -9.38 -17.94
CA PRO A 29 1.48 -8.62 -18.54
C PRO A 29 0.97 -7.57 -19.55
N SER A 30 -0.14 -6.91 -19.22
CA SER A 30 -0.74 -5.87 -20.03
C SER A 30 -0.95 -4.61 -19.20
N TYR A 31 -0.28 -3.53 -19.58
CA TYR A 31 -0.34 -2.27 -18.84
C TYR A 31 -1.76 -1.69 -18.83
N SER A 32 -2.54 -1.89 -19.90
CA SER A 32 -3.93 -1.43 -19.95
C SER A 32 -4.83 -2.13 -18.92
N HIS A 33 -4.54 -3.37 -18.54
CA HIS A 33 -5.23 -4.08 -17.46
C HIS A 33 -4.79 -3.61 -16.07
N PHE A 34 -3.61 -3.01 -15.96
CA PHE A 34 -3.07 -2.52 -14.69
C PHE A 34 -3.34 -1.03 -14.44
N ILE A 35 -3.59 -0.22 -15.46
CA ILE A 35 -3.62 1.26 -15.34
C ILE A 35 -4.56 1.78 -14.23
N LEU A 36 -5.74 1.16 -14.05
CA LEU A 36 -6.67 1.52 -12.99
C LEU A 36 -6.14 1.12 -11.60
N GLY A 37 -5.60 -0.10 -11.50
CA GLY A 37 -4.96 -0.60 -10.29
C GLY A 37 -3.74 0.24 -9.89
N HIS A 38 -2.91 0.64 -10.86
CA HIS A 38 -1.76 1.51 -10.65
C HIS A 38 -2.16 2.82 -9.99
N THR A 39 -3.16 3.52 -10.54
CA THR A 39 -3.65 4.79 -9.98
C THR A 39 -4.25 4.60 -8.60
N LEU A 40 -5.12 3.59 -8.43
CA LEU A 40 -5.77 3.32 -7.14
C LEU A 40 -4.75 3.02 -6.03
N MET A 41 -3.79 2.14 -6.28
CA MET A 41 -2.80 1.74 -5.28
C MET A 41 -1.89 2.91 -4.89
N LYS A 42 -1.52 3.77 -5.85
CA LYS A 42 -0.74 4.98 -5.57
C LYS A 42 -1.50 5.98 -4.73
N GLU A 43 -2.79 6.18 -4.99
CA GLU A 43 -3.62 7.08 -4.17
C GLU A 43 -3.90 6.53 -2.78
N LEU A 44 -3.99 5.21 -2.61
CA LEU A 44 -4.08 4.60 -1.28
C LEU A 44 -2.77 4.82 -0.50
N ALA A 45 -1.62 4.62 -1.14
CA ALA A 45 -0.33 4.89 -0.53
C ALA A 45 -0.14 6.38 -0.16
N SER A 46 -0.56 7.29 -1.04
CA SER A 46 -0.47 8.75 -0.81
C SER A 46 -1.30 9.19 0.39
N ARG A 47 -2.42 8.53 0.65
CA ARG A 47 -3.30 8.75 1.82
C ARG A 47 -2.81 8.10 3.11
N GLY A 48 -1.67 7.42 3.08
CA GLY A 48 -1.04 6.84 4.25
C GLY A 48 -1.33 5.35 4.49
N HIS A 49 -2.05 4.68 3.58
CA HIS A 49 -2.24 3.22 3.67
C HIS A 49 -0.96 2.49 3.27
N GLU A 50 -0.65 1.38 3.92
CA GLU A 50 0.38 0.46 3.45
C GLU A 50 -0.18 -0.42 2.33
N VAL A 51 0.41 -0.34 1.14
CA VAL A 51 0.01 -1.13 -0.01
C VAL A 51 1.16 -2.03 -0.46
N THR A 52 0.86 -3.29 -0.79
CA THR A 52 1.76 -4.20 -1.48
C THR A 52 1.13 -4.55 -2.82
N VAL A 53 1.88 -4.39 -3.91
CA VAL A 53 1.38 -4.59 -5.27
C VAL A 53 2.22 -5.62 -5.99
N ILE A 54 1.57 -6.71 -6.39
CA ILE A 54 2.17 -7.76 -7.21
C ILE A 54 1.81 -7.47 -8.66
N SER A 55 2.81 -7.13 -9.48
CA SER A 55 2.60 -6.84 -10.90
C SER A 55 3.90 -6.95 -11.71
N PRO A 56 3.83 -7.07 -13.05
CA PRO A 56 5.01 -6.99 -13.90
C PRO A 56 5.46 -5.55 -14.18
N PHE A 57 4.87 -4.56 -13.50
CA PHE A 57 5.09 -3.13 -13.73
C PHE A 57 5.53 -2.43 -12.42
N PRO A 58 6.74 -2.73 -11.89
CA PRO A 58 7.22 -2.11 -10.66
C PRO A 58 7.37 -0.59 -10.80
N GLN A 59 7.26 0.15 -9.69
CA GLN A 59 7.50 1.59 -9.71
C GLN A 59 8.97 1.88 -10.05
N LYS A 60 9.20 2.85 -10.95
CA LYS A 60 10.56 3.34 -11.27
C LYS A 60 11.22 4.08 -10.11
N THR A 61 10.41 4.73 -9.29
CA THR A 61 10.82 5.49 -8.13
C THR A 61 10.07 4.97 -6.90
N PRO A 62 10.75 4.64 -5.79
CA PRO A 62 10.07 4.19 -4.59
C PRO A 62 9.05 5.20 -4.09
N ILE A 63 7.86 4.71 -3.72
CA ILE A 63 6.79 5.52 -3.13
C ILE A 63 6.65 5.11 -1.67
N LYS A 64 6.52 6.09 -0.77
CA LYS A 64 6.30 5.83 0.66
C LYS A 64 5.04 4.97 0.84
N ASN A 65 5.11 3.98 1.72
CA ASN A 65 4.01 3.04 2.02
C ASN A 65 3.57 2.19 0.81
N TYR A 66 4.36 2.11 -0.26
CA TYR A 66 4.08 1.28 -1.43
C TYR A 66 5.20 0.27 -1.64
N LYS A 67 4.87 -1.02 -1.60
CA LYS A 67 5.81 -2.12 -1.85
C LYS A 67 5.48 -2.82 -3.16
N ASP A 68 6.42 -2.85 -4.09
CA ASP A 68 6.32 -3.68 -5.29
C ASP A 68 6.78 -5.12 -5.03
N VAL A 69 6.06 -6.07 -5.61
CA VAL A 69 6.50 -7.45 -5.85
C VAL A 69 6.57 -7.62 -7.36
N ASP A 70 7.80 -7.58 -7.88
CA ASP A 70 8.09 -7.49 -9.31
C ASP A 70 7.96 -8.85 -10.01
N LEU A 71 7.02 -8.94 -10.95
CA LEU A 71 6.82 -10.08 -11.84
C LEU A 71 7.41 -9.89 -13.24
N SER A 72 8.12 -8.78 -13.51
CA SER A 72 8.62 -8.46 -14.86
C SER A 72 9.53 -9.55 -15.42
N LYS A 73 10.27 -10.26 -14.57
CA LYS A 73 11.12 -11.39 -14.97
C LYS A 73 10.32 -12.60 -15.43
N THR A 74 9.15 -12.85 -14.84
CA THR A 74 8.29 -14.00 -15.18
C THR A 74 7.76 -13.94 -16.62
N PHE A 75 7.65 -12.74 -17.18
CA PHE A 75 7.12 -12.54 -18.54
C PHE A 75 8.20 -12.21 -19.57
N LYS A 76 9.44 -11.93 -19.15
CA LYS A 76 10.58 -11.71 -20.05
C LYS A 76 11.04 -12.98 -20.76
N ASP A 77 10.69 -14.15 -20.24
CA ASP A 77 11.07 -15.45 -20.82
C ASP A 77 10.16 -15.88 -22.00
N TYR A 78 9.21 -15.04 -22.41
CA TYR A 78 8.27 -15.27 -23.52
C TYR A 78 8.53 -14.38 -24.75
N GLU A 79 9.61 -13.59 -24.74
CA GLU A 79 10.17 -12.88 -25.91
C GLU A 79 11.48 -13.54 -26.35
#